data_AF-I4B1A9-F1
#
_entry.id   AF-I4B1A9-F1
#
_cell.length_a   1.000
_cell.length_b   1.000
_cell.length_c   1.000
_cell.angle_alpha   90.00
_cell.angle_beta   90.00
_cell.angle_gamma   90.00
#
_symmetry.space_group_name_H-M   'P 1'
#
loop_
_entity.id
_entity.type
_entity.pdbx_description
1 polymer ?
#
loop_
_entity_poly.entity_id
_entity_poly.type
_entity_poly.pdbx_seq_one_letter_code
_entity_poly.pdbx_strand_id
1 'polypeptide(L)'
;MIYRHIQRAACFTLVAFAAAHCTGNAGISENGSAVSAEVFTGRFIDAPVQGVEYSTSTQRGITDADGNFRYQAGEQVTFSIGKTVLGSGPAIAYMTPEHLSASGTGLSDQSVINMLRFLQTVDSDGVAENGIEIRQAVRDLLAGTTINFNQTVSAFDADVVVKAVVQVSRGSVVPLVSDATATANFLGYRFSGSFTDNYGGKHFLTAGTWQLKDDWTNQTDTITKINGQAGYFIVQKSAADAYNASKFQKVVYISNSDGSFYTCTLSPFNSNDAATAEAITDNTTKTNPLTGGCSGFSWTKLSPVKNPLIGKWRDAYSGKHTISVSNWVSDYGTPSTDAIIRYNAIDGYLVIQKSASDTYNPSKYQKMILTEFSGSWYTCTVSPFDSATANAAAAIADTTTKTNPAASGCGGFSWTQLLP
;
A
#
# COMPACT_ATOMS: atom_id res chain seq x y z
N MET A 1 -19.77 -10.24 60.26
CA MET A 1 -20.66 -9.48 59.36
C MET A 1 -20.71 -10.25 58.04
N ILE A 2 -21.48 -11.33 57.86
CA ILE A 2 -22.94 -11.47 57.68
C ILE A 2 -23.55 -10.42 56.72
N TYR A 3 -23.80 -10.83 55.47
CA TYR A 3 -25.10 -10.79 54.76
C TYR A 3 -24.92 -11.50 53.39
N ARG A 4 -25.23 -12.79 53.21
CA ARG A 4 -26.49 -13.55 53.03
C ARG A 4 -27.24 -13.31 51.69
N HIS A 5 -27.35 -14.42 50.94
CA HIS A 5 -28.14 -14.81 49.76
C HIS A 5 -29.45 -14.08 49.45
N ILE A 6 -29.90 -14.17 48.17
CA ILE A 6 -31.19 -14.77 47.76
C ILE A 6 -31.16 -15.14 46.25
N GLN A 7 -31.31 -16.44 45.96
CA GLN A 7 -31.84 -16.97 44.69
C GLN A 7 -33.37 -16.99 44.77
N ARG A 8 -34.11 -16.74 43.68
CA ARG A 8 -35.48 -17.26 43.50
C ARG A 8 -35.80 -17.56 42.02
N ALA A 9 -36.30 -18.77 41.82
CA ALA A 9 -36.88 -19.34 40.62
C ALA A 9 -38.43 -19.33 40.71
N ALA A 10 -39.07 -19.77 39.62
CA ALA A 10 -40.51 -20.06 39.39
C ALA A 10 -41.43 -18.85 39.12
N CYS A 11 -42.50 -18.93 38.32
CA CYS A 11 -43.40 -20.05 38.06
C CYS A 11 -44.20 -19.84 36.75
N PHE A 12 -44.52 -20.97 36.08
CA PHE A 12 -45.51 -21.12 35.01
C PHE A 12 -46.93 -20.89 35.55
N THR A 13 -47.83 -20.28 34.77
CA THR A 13 -49.23 -20.78 34.62
C THR A 13 -49.98 -20.16 33.43
N LEU A 14 -50.63 -21.06 32.69
CA LEU A 14 -51.62 -20.91 31.61
C LEU A 14 -52.96 -20.34 32.09
N VAL A 15 -53.66 -19.53 31.28
CA VAL A 15 -55.14 -19.47 31.19
C VAL A 15 -55.56 -19.18 29.75
N ALA A 16 -56.58 -19.89 29.26
CA ALA A 16 -57.07 -20.00 27.89
C ALA A 16 -58.35 -19.16 27.58
N PHE A 17 -58.86 -19.31 26.34
CA PHE A 17 -60.09 -18.82 25.68
C PHE A 17 -59.93 -17.52 24.85
N ALA A 18 -60.40 -17.38 23.60
CA ALA A 18 -61.37 -18.14 22.80
C ALA A 18 -61.08 -18.01 21.30
N ALA A 19 -61.62 -18.96 20.51
CA ALA A 19 -61.58 -18.97 19.06
C ALA A 19 -62.56 -17.96 18.44
N ALA A 20 -62.12 -17.29 17.37
CA ALA A 20 -62.99 -16.76 16.32
C ALA A 20 -62.30 -17.00 14.97
N HIS A 21 -62.94 -17.82 14.14
CA HIS A 21 -62.59 -17.99 12.74
C HIS A 21 -63.02 -16.74 11.96
N CYS A 22 -62.11 -16.18 11.16
CA CYS A 22 -62.50 -15.49 9.93
C CYS A 22 -61.45 -15.77 8.86
N THR A 23 -61.90 -16.43 7.81
CA THR A 23 -61.20 -16.68 6.56
C THR A 23 -60.95 -15.35 5.84
N GLY A 24 -59.68 -14.97 5.72
CA GLY A 24 -59.23 -13.83 4.93
C GLY A 24 -57.91 -14.16 4.25
N ASN A 25 -57.98 -14.71 3.04
CA ASN A 25 -56.83 -14.88 2.16
C ASN A 25 -56.39 -13.50 1.66
N ALA A 26 -55.55 -12.82 2.43
CA ALA A 26 -54.79 -11.66 1.99
C ALA A 26 -53.36 -12.11 1.73
N GLY A 27 -52.99 -12.18 0.45
CA GLY A 27 -51.62 -12.46 0.04
C GLY A 27 -50.67 -11.46 0.70
N ILE A 28 -49.83 -11.96 1.60
CA ILE A 28 -48.67 -11.22 2.08
C ILE A 28 -47.67 -11.24 0.93
N SER A 29 -47.61 -10.12 0.21
CA SER A 29 -46.45 -9.75 -0.58
C SER A 29 -45.27 -9.68 0.38
N GLU A 30 -44.47 -10.74 0.41
CA GLU A 30 -43.10 -10.67 0.94
C GLU A 30 -42.31 -9.78 -0.02
N ASN A 31 -42.41 -8.47 0.18
CA ASN A 31 -41.41 -7.55 -0.34
C ASN A 31 -40.18 -7.62 0.58
N GLY A 32 -39.53 -8.79 0.58
CA GLY A 32 -38.21 -8.99 1.14
C GLY A 32 -37.23 -8.15 0.34
N SER A 33 -37.04 -6.90 0.78
CA SER A 33 -35.98 -6.05 0.26
C SER A 33 -34.65 -6.75 0.56
N ALA A 34 -34.09 -7.42 -0.45
CA ALA A 34 -32.79 -8.05 -0.35
C ALA A 34 -31.78 -6.99 0.05
N VAL A 35 -31.22 -7.11 1.25
CA VAL A 35 -30.13 -6.26 1.69
C VAL A 35 -28.94 -6.58 0.78
N SER A 36 -28.63 -5.67 -0.14
CA SER A 36 -27.45 -5.77 -1.00
C SER A 36 -26.22 -5.88 -0.09
N ALA A 37 -25.47 -6.98 -0.21
CA ALA A 37 -24.21 -7.14 0.50
C ALA A 37 -23.25 -5.98 0.15
N GLU A 38 -22.58 -5.46 1.17
CA GLU A 38 -21.67 -4.32 1.05
C GLU A 38 -20.50 -4.66 0.11
N VAL A 39 -20.22 -3.76 -0.84
CA VAL A 39 -19.10 -3.89 -1.77
C VAL A 39 -17.92 -3.08 -1.24
N PHE A 40 -16.82 -3.78 -1.00
CA PHE A 40 -15.55 -3.22 -0.59
C PHE A 40 -14.64 -2.96 -1.79
N THR A 41 -13.68 -2.07 -1.59
CA THR A 41 -12.60 -1.81 -2.54
C THR A 41 -11.29 -2.31 -1.94
N GLY A 42 -10.61 -3.20 -2.65
CA GLY A 42 -9.26 -3.66 -2.33
C GLY A 42 -8.26 -3.11 -3.35
N ARG A 43 -6.96 -3.27 -3.09
CA ARG A 43 -5.88 -2.83 -3.99
C ARG A 43 -4.93 -3.98 -4.31
N PHE A 44 -4.53 -4.13 -5.58
CA PHE A 44 -3.51 -5.08 -6.01
C PHE A 44 -2.16 -4.38 -6.20
N ILE A 45 -1.14 -4.79 -5.43
CA ILE A 45 0.12 -4.05 -5.27
C ILE A 45 1.36 -4.91 -5.54
N ASP A 46 2.15 -4.48 -6.52
CA ASP A 46 3.59 -4.69 -6.77
C ASP A 46 4.32 -3.32 -6.94
N ALA A 47 3.74 -2.27 -6.32
CA ALA A 47 3.35 -0.99 -6.92
C ALA A 47 1.90 -1.06 -7.43
N PRO A 48 1.10 0.02 -7.38
CA PRO A 48 -0.29 -0.02 -7.87
C PRO A 48 -0.36 -0.59 -9.29
N VAL A 49 -0.99 -1.76 -9.46
CA VAL A 49 -1.02 -2.45 -10.76
C VAL A 49 -2.32 -2.11 -11.47
N GLN A 50 -2.24 -1.29 -12.51
CA GLN A 50 -3.33 -0.92 -13.40
C GLN A 50 -3.47 -1.91 -14.55
N GLY A 51 -4.71 -2.15 -14.97
CA GLY A 51 -4.97 -2.89 -16.22
C GLY A 51 -4.98 -4.42 -16.07
N VAL A 52 -4.99 -4.94 -14.84
CA VAL A 52 -5.17 -6.36 -14.56
C VAL A 52 -6.66 -6.65 -14.41
N GLU A 53 -7.16 -7.68 -15.07
CA GLU A 53 -8.55 -8.10 -14.91
C GLU A 53 -8.73 -8.82 -13.58
N TYR A 54 -9.88 -8.63 -12.94
CA TYR A 54 -10.24 -9.36 -11.73
C TYR A 54 -11.66 -9.93 -11.82
N SER A 55 -11.88 -11.04 -11.14
CA SER A 55 -13.21 -11.63 -10.95
C SER A 55 -13.34 -12.18 -9.54
N THR A 56 -14.50 -11.94 -8.92
CA THR A 56 -14.97 -12.62 -7.72
C THR A 56 -16.28 -13.36 -8.05
N SER A 57 -16.95 -13.93 -7.04
CA SER A 57 -18.29 -14.51 -7.24
C SER A 57 -19.33 -13.48 -7.69
N THR A 58 -19.20 -12.22 -7.29
CA THR A 58 -20.20 -11.18 -7.57
C THR A 58 -19.65 -10.01 -8.38
N GLN A 59 -18.34 -9.78 -8.38
CA GLN A 59 -17.70 -8.62 -9.01
C GLN A 59 -16.78 -9.05 -10.15
N ARG A 60 -16.61 -8.17 -11.14
CA ARG A 60 -15.58 -8.31 -12.17
C ARG A 60 -15.20 -6.94 -12.71
N GLY A 61 -13.98 -6.80 -13.20
CA GLY A 61 -13.52 -5.54 -13.77
C GLY A 61 -12.05 -5.57 -14.12
N ILE A 62 -11.49 -4.37 -14.28
CA ILE A 62 -10.07 -4.13 -14.51
C ILE A 62 -9.59 -3.21 -13.38
N THR A 63 -8.40 -3.47 -12.84
CA THR A 63 -7.80 -2.61 -11.82
C THR A 63 -7.52 -1.21 -12.38
N ASP A 64 -7.86 -0.19 -11.61
CA ASP A 64 -7.58 1.20 -11.97
C ASP A 64 -6.12 1.60 -11.68
N ALA A 65 -5.78 2.87 -11.88
CA ALA A 65 -4.44 3.40 -11.67
C ALA A 65 -3.95 3.35 -10.20
N ASP A 66 -4.85 3.10 -9.24
CA ASP A 66 -4.52 2.87 -7.82
C ASP A 66 -4.43 1.37 -7.48
N GLY A 67 -4.63 0.51 -8.48
CA GLY A 67 -4.74 -0.94 -8.35
C GLY A 67 -6.08 -1.39 -7.77
N ASN A 68 -7.11 -0.53 -7.76
CA ASN A 68 -8.35 -0.84 -7.06
C ASN A 68 -9.14 -1.95 -7.77
N PHE A 69 -9.68 -2.87 -6.98
CA PHE A 69 -10.64 -3.88 -7.41
C PHE A 69 -11.82 -3.94 -6.41
N ARG A 70 -12.96 -4.47 -6.86
CA ARG A 70 -14.17 -4.60 -6.04
C ARG A 70 -14.41 -6.03 -5.59
N TYR A 71 -14.88 -6.20 -4.36
CA TYR A 71 -15.21 -7.51 -3.80
C TYR A 71 -16.23 -7.37 -2.66
N GLN A 72 -16.85 -8.47 -2.27
CA GLN A 72 -17.63 -8.59 -1.03
C GLN A 72 -16.87 -9.41 0.01
N ALA A 73 -17.15 -9.19 1.29
CA ALA A 73 -16.47 -9.90 2.37
C ALA A 73 -16.65 -11.42 2.23
N GLY A 74 -15.53 -12.16 2.36
CA GLY A 74 -15.51 -13.62 2.26
C GLY A 74 -15.38 -14.18 0.84
N GLU A 75 -15.36 -13.33 -0.19
CA GLU A 75 -15.13 -13.78 -1.57
C GLU A 75 -13.67 -14.16 -1.82
N GLN A 76 -13.47 -15.00 -2.85
CA GLN A 76 -12.17 -15.17 -3.49
C GLN A 76 -12.06 -14.20 -4.67
N VAL A 77 -10.87 -13.67 -4.91
CA VAL A 77 -10.56 -12.88 -6.11
C VAL A 77 -9.53 -13.62 -6.96
N THR A 78 -9.78 -13.69 -8.26
CA THR A 78 -8.84 -14.14 -9.28
C THR A 78 -8.35 -12.93 -10.06
N PHE A 79 -7.04 -12.79 -10.23
CA PHE A 79 -6.43 -11.78 -11.10
C PHE A 79 -5.90 -12.41 -12.38
N SER A 80 -6.09 -11.75 -13.52
CA SER A 80 -5.66 -12.23 -14.83
C SER A 80 -5.26 -11.10 -15.79
N ILE A 81 -4.55 -11.48 -16.85
CA ILE A 81 -4.27 -10.64 -18.01
C ILE A 81 -4.61 -11.47 -19.26
N GLY A 82 -5.71 -11.14 -19.92
CA GLY A 82 -6.35 -12.02 -20.90
C GLY A 82 -6.68 -13.38 -20.29
N LYS A 83 -6.18 -14.47 -20.90
CA LYS A 83 -6.31 -15.84 -20.38
C LYS A 83 -5.23 -16.21 -19.37
N THR A 84 -4.21 -15.38 -19.19
CA THR A 84 -3.12 -15.66 -18.25
C THR A 84 -3.60 -15.35 -16.83
N VAL A 85 -3.83 -16.38 -16.02
CA VAL A 85 -4.16 -16.22 -14.60
C VAL A 85 -2.88 -15.92 -13.83
N LEU A 86 -2.88 -14.81 -13.10
CA LEU A 86 -1.80 -14.44 -12.18
C LEU A 86 -1.89 -15.27 -10.89
N GLY A 87 -3.12 -15.50 -10.44
CA GLY A 87 -3.45 -16.38 -9.32
C GLY A 87 -4.78 -16.02 -8.69
N SER A 88 -5.11 -16.69 -7.59
CA SER A 88 -6.34 -16.44 -6.83
C SER A 88 -6.08 -16.52 -5.34
N GLY A 89 -6.83 -15.76 -4.55
CA GLY A 89 -6.75 -15.79 -3.09
C GLY A 89 -7.97 -15.16 -2.42
N PRO A 90 -8.05 -15.20 -1.08
CA PRO A 90 -9.10 -14.52 -0.33
C PRO A 90 -9.06 -13.03 -0.61
N ALA A 91 -10.19 -12.44 -1.01
CA ALA A 91 -10.26 -11.03 -1.31
C ALA A 91 -10.14 -10.20 -0.03
N ILE A 92 -9.10 -9.37 0.03
CA ILE A 92 -8.78 -8.49 1.16
C ILE A 92 -8.43 -7.09 0.66
N ALA A 93 -8.37 -6.12 1.58
CA ALA A 93 -8.13 -4.72 1.24
C ALA A 93 -6.78 -4.48 0.55
N TYR A 94 -5.77 -5.30 0.86
CA TYR A 94 -4.42 -5.18 0.32
C TYR A 94 -3.95 -6.52 -0.26
N MET A 95 -4.22 -6.75 -1.54
CA MET A 95 -3.75 -7.90 -2.30
C MET A 95 -2.37 -7.63 -2.89
N THR A 96 -1.53 -8.66 -2.93
CA THR A 96 -0.19 -8.60 -3.53
C THR A 96 0.07 -9.91 -4.28
N PRO A 97 1.04 -9.96 -5.20
CA PRO A 97 1.48 -11.21 -5.83
C PRO A 97 1.81 -12.32 -4.82
N GLU A 98 2.32 -11.98 -3.63
CA GLU A 98 2.57 -12.94 -2.54
C GLU A 98 1.31 -13.68 -2.09
N HIS A 99 0.17 -12.99 -2.01
CA HIS A 99 -1.13 -13.59 -1.65
C HIS A 99 -1.71 -14.52 -2.73
N LEU A 100 -1.14 -14.48 -3.94
CA LEU A 100 -1.56 -15.30 -5.07
C LEU A 100 -0.71 -16.58 -5.22
N SER A 101 0.25 -16.80 -4.33
CA SER A 101 1.09 -18.02 -4.30
C SER A 101 0.22 -19.27 -4.25
N ALA A 102 0.28 -20.09 -5.29
CA ALA A 102 -0.47 -21.35 -5.36
C ALA A 102 -0.01 -22.34 -4.28
N SER A 103 1.27 -22.29 -3.90
CA SER A 103 1.83 -23.13 -2.83
C SER A 103 1.58 -22.58 -1.42
N GLY A 104 1.09 -21.34 -1.29
CA GLY A 104 0.97 -20.65 -0.01
C GLY A 104 2.31 -20.28 0.64
N THR A 105 3.43 -20.40 -0.09
CA THR A 105 4.78 -20.11 0.43
C THR A 105 5.27 -18.70 0.09
N GLY A 106 4.39 -17.88 -0.51
CA GLY A 106 4.60 -16.47 -0.76
C GLY A 106 5.81 -16.22 -1.66
N LEU A 107 6.75 -15.40 -1.20
CA LEU A 107 7.98 -15.09 -1.93
C LEU A 107 8.98 -16.25 -2.04
N SER A 108 8.73 -17.40 -1.39
CA SER A 108 9.50 -18.63 -1.64
C SER A 108 9.07 -19.33 -2.93
N ASP A 109 7.91 -18.97 -3.46
CA ASP A 109 7.31 -19.59 -4.64
C ASP A 109 7.90 -18.96 -5.92
N GLN A 110 8.58 -19.78 -6.73
CA GLN A 110 9.18 -19.32 -7.98
C GLN A 110 8.14 -18.68 -8.93
N SER A 111 6.89 -19.13 -8.88
CA SER A 111 5.83 -18.54 -9.71
C SER A 111 5.50 -17.11 -9.30
N VAL A 112 5.57 -16.79 -8.00
CA VAL A 112 5.42 -15.42 -7.50
C VAL A 112 6.59 -14.57 -7.96
N ILE A 113 7.82 -15.08 -7.87
CA ILE A 113 9.00 -14.34 -8.34
C ILE A 113 8.91 -14.06 -9.84
N ASN A 114 8.56 -15.04 -10.67
CA ASN A 114 8.37 -14.83 -12.11
C ASN A 114 7.21 -13.85 -12.42
N MET A 115 6.15 -13.86 -11.61
CA MET A 115 5.05 -12.89 -11.72
C MET A 115 5.53 -11.46 -11.40
N LEU A 116 6.28 -11.24 -10.32
CA LEU A 116 6.86 -9.93 -9.98
C LEU A 116 7.77 -9.43 -11.11
N ARG A 117 8.68 -10.28 -11.58
CA ARG A 117 9.58 -9.96 -12.70
C ARG A 117 8.79 -9.59 -13.95
N PHE A 118 7.75 -10.35 -14.26
CA PHE A 118 6.89 -10.09 -15.41
C PHE A 118 6.18 -8.75 -15.29
N LEU A 119 5.42 -8.52 -14.21
CA LEU A 119 4.62 -7.30 -14.00
C LEU A 119 5.49 -6.04 -14.10
N GLN A 120 6.63 -6.02 -13.42
CA GLN A 120 7.55 -4.88 -13.46
C GLN A 120 8.25 -4.70 -14.81
N THR A 121 8.48 -5.79 -15.57
CA THR A 121 9.11 -5.67 -16.90
C THR A 121 8.12 -5.18 -17.95
N VAL A 122 6.86 -5.64 -17.89
CA VAL A 122 5.84 -5.28 -18.88
C VAL A 122 5.16 -3.96 -18.55
N ASP A 123 5.59 -3.29 -17.47
CA ASP A 123 5.20 -1.93 -17.18
C ASP A 123 5.45 -1.01 -18.39
N SER A 124 4.53 -0.07 -18.56
CA SER A 124 4.31 0.64 -19.79
C SER A 124 5.43 1.66 -20.06
N ASP A 125 5.93 2.34 -19.04
CA ASP A 125 7.09 3.23 -19.11
C ASP A 125 8.37 2.58 -18.54
N GLY A 126 8.22 1.49 -17.79
CA GLY A 126 9.31 0.66 -17.26
C GLY A 126 9.92 1.25 -16.01
N VAL A 127 9.13 2.08 -15.32
CA VAL A 127 9.46 2.75 -14.08
C VAL A 127 8.38 2.32 -13.09
N ALA A 128 8.48 1.07 -12.61
CA ALA A 128 7.53 0.50 -11.66
C ALA A 128 7.31 1.38 -10.42
N GLU A 129 8.24 2.30 -10.12
CA GLU A 129 8.12 3.21 -9.01
C GLU A 129 6.95 4.20 -9.08
N ASN A 130 6.44 4.50 -10.28
CA ASN A 130 5.31 5.41 -10.46
C ASN A 130 3.96 4.67 -10.65
N GLY A 131 3.98 3.34 -10.50
CA GLY A 131 2.86 2.45 -10.82
C GLY A 131 3.29 1.39 -11.82
N ILE A 132 2.44 0.38 -12.02
CA ILE A 132 2.64 -0.62 -13.07
C ILE A 132 1.41 -0.57 -13.97
N GLU A 133 1.57 -0.18 -15.24
CA GLU A 133 0.48 -0.14 -16.20
C GLU A 133 0.56 -1.30 -17.21
N ILE A 134 -0.41 -2.20 -17.14
CA ILE A 134 -0.63 -3.24 -18.15
C ILE A 134 -1.50 -2.66 -19.28
N ARG A 135 -0.91 -2.49 -20.46
CA ARG A 135 -1.61 -1.95 -21.64
C ARG A 135 -2.67 -2.89 -22.19
N GLN A 136 -3.68 -2.33 -22.87
CA GLN A 136 -4.71 -3.12 -23.57
C GLN A 136 -4.11 -4.09 -24.58
N ALA A 137 -3.07 -3.69 -25.34
CA ALA A 137 -2.41 -4.56 -26.30
C ALA A 137 -1.80 -5.82 -25.67
N VAL A 138 -1.35 -5.74 -24.40
CA VAL A 138 -0.85 -6.91 -23.66
C VAL A 138 -2.00 -7.86 -23.31
N ARG A 139 -3.14 -7.32 -22.84
CA ARG A 139 -4.36 -8.11 -22.60
C ARG A 139 -4.86 -8.79 -23.87
N ASP A 140 -4.89 -8.06 -24.98
CA ASP A 140 -5.35 -8.58 -26.28
C ASP A 140 -4.47 -9.73 -26.77
N LEU A 141 -3.14 -9.59 -26.65
CA LEU A 141 -2.21 -10.68 -26.97
C LEU A 141 -2.47 -11.90 -26.07
N LEU A 142 -2.59 -11.71 -24.76
CA LEU A 142 -2.83 -12.78 -23.81
C LEU A 142 -4.27 -13.29 -23.80
N ALA A 143 -5.19 -12.71 -24.57
CA ALA A 143 -6.49 -13.34 -24.84
C ALA A 143 -6.36 -14.55 -25.79
N GLY A 144 -5.29 -14.58 -26.60
CA GLY A 144 -4.99 -15.65 -27.56
C GLY A 144 -4.07 -16.75 -27.04
N THR A 145 -3.35 -16.52 -25.94
CA THR A 145 -2.32 -17.42 -25.39
C THR A 145 -2.19 -17.27 -23.88
N THR A 146 -1.36 -18.09 -23.23
CA THR A 146 -1.15 -18.03 -21.78
C THR A 146 0.32 -18.12 -21.42
N ILE A 147 0.72 -17.44 -20.34
CA ILE A 147 2.03 -17.60 -19.72
C ILE A 147 1.92 -18.62 -18.58
N ASN A 148 2.90 -19.51 -18.48
CA ASN A 148 3.09 -20.34 -17.29
C ASN A 148 4.17 -19.72 -16.40
N PHE A 149 3.80 -19.18 -15.24
CA PHE A 149 4.76 -18.63 -14.27
C PHE A 149 5.53 -19.71 -13.49
N ASN A 150 5.02 -20.95 -13.46
CA ASN A 150 5.68 -22.08 -12.81
C ASN A 150 6.74 -22.70 -13.73
N GLN A 151 7.75 -21.91 -14.05
CA GLN A 151 8.92 -22.28 -14.83
C GLN A 151 10.18 -21.95 -14.02
N THR A 152 11.29 -22.62 -14.35
CA THR A 152 12.60 -22.16 -13.85
C THR A 152 12.91 -20.77 -14.40
N VAL A 153 13.72 -19.99 -13.68
CA VAL A 153 14.15 -18.64 -14.10
C VAL A 153 14.65 -18.64 -15.55
N SER A 154 15.56 -19.56 -15.90
CA SER A 154 16.12 -19.64 -17.25
C SER A 154 15.10 -20.03 -18.32
N ALA A 155 14.10 -20.86 -18.00
CA ALA A 155 13.05 -21.22 -18.95
C ALA A 155 12.09 -20.05 -19.16
N PHE A 156 11.73 -19.35 -18.09
CA PHE A 156 10.88 -18.16 -18.15
C PHE A 156 11.52 -17.03 -18.96
N ASP A 157 12.82 -16.81 -18.79
CA ASP A 157 13.60 -15.84 -19.60
C ASP A 157 13.65 -16.22 -21.08
N ALA A 158 13.56 -17.52 -21.39
CA ALA A 158 13.60 -18.03 -22.75
C ALA A 158 12.21 -18.09 -23.42
N ASP A 159 11.13 -18.04 -22.64
CA ASP A 159 9.75 -18.24 -23.07
C ASP A 159 9.34 -17.27 -24.19
N VAL A 160 8.82 -17.85 -25.28
CA VAL A 160 8.47 -17.10 -26.50
C VAL A 160 7.26 -16.19 -26.30
N VAL A 161 6.31 -16.58 -25.45
CA VAL A 161 5.12 -15.77 -25.13
C VAL A 161 5.53 -14.60 -24.24
N VAL A 162 6.38 -14.85 -23.24
CA VAL A 162 6.92 -13.79 -22.37
C VAL A 162 7.65 -12.73 -23.20
N LYS A 163 8.55 -13.14 -24.09
CA LYS A 163 9.26 -12.22 -25.00
C LYS A 163 8.32 -11.44 -25.92
N ALA A 164 7.29 -12.10 -26.45
CA ALA A 164 6.29 -11.44 -27.29
C ALA A 164 5.51 -10.37 -26.51
N VAL A 165 5.13 -10.65 -25.26
CA VAL A 165 4.47 -9.67 -24.40
C VAL A 165 5.39 -8.50 -24.09
N VAL A 166 6.65 -8.75 -23.74
CA VAL A 166 7.63 -7.68 -23.50
C VAL A 166 7.79 -6.82 -24.75
N GLN A 167 7.89 -7.41 -25.94
CA GLN A 167 7.92 -6.66 -27.21
C GLN A 167 6.67 -5.80 -27.41
N VAL A 168 5.48 -6.34 -27.16
CA VAL A 168 4.21 -5.59 -27.30
C VAL A 168 4.11 -4.45 -26.30
N SER A 169 4.53 -4.67 -25.05
CA SER A 169 4.47 -3.62 -24.04
C SER A 169 5.55 -2.57 -24.28
N ARG A 170 6.83 -2.98 -24.39
CA ARG A 170 7.99 -2.09 -24.37
C ARG A 170 8.40 -1.57 -25.76
N GLY A 171 7.74 -2.03 -26.82
CA GLY A 171 8.15 -1.78 -28.21
C GLY A 171 9.46 -2.48 -28.62
N SER A 172 10.10 -3.21 -27.71
CA SER A 172 11.36 -3.94 -27.91
C SER A 172 11.46 -5.10 -26.91
N VAL A 173 12.17 -6.17 -27.27
CA VAL A 173 12.47 -7.25 -26.32
C VAL A 173 13.60 -6.79 -25.41
N VAL A 174 13.26 -6.43 -24.17
CA VAL A 174 14.22 -6.14 -23.10
C VAL A 174 14.37 -7.35 -22.17
N PRO A 175 15.52 -7.51 -21.47
CA PRO A 175 15.63 -8.51 -20.42
C PRO A 175 14.57 -8.31 -19.34
N LEU A 176 14.08 -9.41 -18.77
CA LEU A 176 13.22 -9.34 -17.58
C LEU A 176 14.00 -8.72 -16.41
N VAL A 177 13.30 -7.95 -15.58
CA VAL A 177 13.80 -7.50 -14.27
C VAL A 177 14.31 -8.73 -13.51
N SER A 178 15.47 -8.61 -12.85
CA SER A 178 16.06 -9.72 -12.10
C SER A 178 15.22 -10.09 -10.88
N ASP A 179 15.29 -11.34 -10.42
CA ASP A 179 14.61 -11.81 -9.20
C ASP A 179 14.89 -10.90 -8.00
N ALA A 180 16.16 -10.52 -7.81
CA ALA A 180 16.59 -9.66 -6.72
C ALA A 180 16.00 -8.25 -6.83
N THR A 181 16.03 -7.65 -8.03
CA THR A 181 15.46 -6.32 -8.27
C THR A 181 13.94 -6.33 -8.10
N ALA A 182 13.25 -7.30 -8.70
CA ALA A 182 11.80 -7.41 -8.64
C ALA A 182 11.31 -7.57 -7.20
N THR A 183 11.97 -8.44 -6.44
CA THR A 183 11.67 -8.64 -5.01
C THR A 183 11.97 -7.39 -4.18
N ALA A 184 13.10 -6.71 -4.43
CA ALA A 184 13.45 -5.49 -3.72
C ALA A 184 12.45 -4.36 -3.97
N ASN A 185 12.05 -4.16 -5.23
CA ASN A 185 11.03 -3.18 -5.61
C ASN A 185 9.69 -3.50 -4.94
N PHE A 186 9.23 -4.75 -5.04
CA PHE A 186 8.00 -5.23 -4.40
C PHE A 186 8.00 -4.93 -2.90
N LEU A 187 9.06 -5.33 -2.20
CA LEU A 187 9.18 -5.13 -0.75
C LEU A 187 9.30 -3.65 -0.38
N GLY A 188 9.99 -2.87 -1.20
CA GLY A 188 10.01 -1.42 -1.13
C GLY A 188 8.59 -0.86 -1.12
N TYR A 189 7.76 -1.23 -2.09
CA TYR A 189 6.36 -0.80 -2.16
C TYR A 189 5.51 -1.31 -0.99
N ARG A 190 5.70 -2.57 -0.61
CA ARG A 190 4.93 -3.23 0.44
C ARG A 190 5.02 -2.52 1.79
N PHE A 191 6.17 -1.95 2.11
CA PHE A 191 6.42 -1.30 3.40
C PHE A 191 6.58 0.22 3.31
N SER A 192 6.66 0.80 2.11
CA SER A 192 6.76 2.25 1.97
C SER A 192 5.46 2.95 2.36
N GLY A 193 5.58 4.04 3.11
CA GLY A 193 4.45 4.85 3.52
C GLY A 193 4.62 5.46 4.89
N SER A 194 3.59 6.19 5.30
CA SER A 194 3.49 6.76 6.64
C SER A 194 2.68 5.84 7.53
N PHE A 195 3.11 5.66 8.78
CA PHE A 195 2.45 4.81 9.77
C PHE A 195 2.40 5.50 11.14
N THR A 196 1.42 5.13 11.94
CA THR A 196 1.42 5.38 13.39
C THR A 196 1.54 4.06 14.11
N ASP A 197 2.35 4.04 15.17
CA ASP A 197 2.41 2.89 16.06
C ASP A 197 1.35 2.94 17.18
N ASN A 198 1.22 1.84 17.91
CA ASN A 198 0.31 1.71 19.05
C ASN A 198 0.79 2.42 20.33
N TYR A 199 1.90 3.15 20.29
CA TYR A 199 2.47 3.95 21.37
C TYR A 199 2.45 5.45 21.08
N GLY A 200 1.95 5.87 19.91
CA GLY A 200 1.88 7.27 19.47
C GLY A 200 3.06 7.74 18.61
N GLY A 201 4.03 6.87 18.34
CA GLY A 201 5.13 7.11 17.42
C GLY A 201 4.65 7.22 15.97
N LYS A 202 5.24 8.15 15.23
CA LYS A 202 5.01 8.33 13.80
C LYS A 202 6.19 7.77 13.04
N HIS A 203 5.91 6.99 12.01
CA HIS A 203 6.92 6.38 11.16
C HIS A 203 6.72 6.77 9.71
N PHE A 204 7.81 6.91 8.99
CA PHE A 204 7.81 6.99 7.54
C PHE A 204 8.89 6.06 6.99
N LEU A 205 8.47 5.08 6.21
CA LEU A 205 9.34 4.07 5.63
C LEU A 205 9.47 4.29 4.13
N THR A 206 10.67 4.05 3.62
CA THR A 206 10.96 3.81 2.21
C THR A 206 11.66 2.46 2.06
N ALA A 207 12.04 2.06 0.85
CA ALA A 207 12.87 0.87 0.65
C ALA A 207 14.23 0.93 1.38
N GLY A 208 14.75 2.13 1.64
CA GLY A 208 16.10 2.32 2.19
C GLY A 208 16.16 3.05 3.54
N THR A 209 15.04 3.56 4.05
CA THR A 209 15.04 4.37 5.28
C THR A 209 13.82 4.11 6.14
N TRP A 210 13.99 4.26 7.45
CA TRP A 210 12.94 4.23 8.45
C TRP A 210 13.07 5.46 9.34
N GLN A 211 12.21 6.44 9.11
CA GLN A 211 12.08 7.62 9.97
C GLN A 211 11.15 7.29 11.14
N LEU A 212 11.54 7.65 12.37
CA LEU A 212 10.73 7.58 13.58
C LEU A 212 10.72 8.96 14.22
N LYS A 213 9.52 9.44 14.53
CA LYS A 213 9.28 10.64 15.33
C LYS A 213 8.28 10.35 16.44
N ASP A 214 8.72 10.51 17.68
CA ASP A 214 7.91 10.46 18.89
C ASP A 214 8.32 11.62 19.83
N ASP A 215 7.87 11.60 21.09
CA ASP A 215 8.17 12.67 22.06
C ASP A 215 9.65 12.76 22.44
N TRP A 216 10.42 11.70 22.23
CA TRP A 216 11.81 11.54 22.68
C TRP A 216 12.78 11.41 21.51
N THR A 217 12.29 10.96 20.37
CA THR A 217 13.08 10.51 19.23
C THR A 217 12.66 11.27 17.98
N ASN A 218 13.65 11.74 17.23
CA ASN A 218 13.47 12.18 15.85
C ASN A 218 14.67 11.72 15.04
N GLN A 219 14.58 10.54 14.46
CA GLN A 219 15.69 9.87 13.81
C GLN A 219 15.28 9.26 12.48
N THR A 220 16.27 9.08 11.61
CA THR A 220 16.13 8.30 10.38
C THR A 220 17.20 7.23 10.37
N ASP A 221 16.76 5.99 10.45
CA ASP A 221 17.61 4.80 10.34
C ASP A 221 17.67 4.34 8.88
N THR A 222 18.73 3.62 8.53
CA THR A 222 18.91 3.04 7.19
C THR A 222 18.39 1.61 7.19
N ILE A 223 17.49 1.29 6.26
CA ILE A 223 17.11 -0.10 5.98
C ILE A 223 18.13 -0.66 4.99
N THR A 224 18.98 -1.58 5.43
CA THR A 224 20.02 -2.17 4.57
C THR A 224 19.56 -3.45 3.89
N LYS A 225 18.49 -4.08 4.40
CA LYS A 225 17.90 -5.28 3.80
C LYS A 225 16.45 -5.43 4.23
N ILE A 226 15.61 -5.88 3.31
CA ILE A 226 14.29 -6.43 3.59
C ILE A 226 14.30 -7.86 3.09
N ASN A 227 14.04 -8.82 3.97
CA ASN A 227 13.85 -10.22 3.59
C ASN A 227 12.38 -10.58 3.72
N GLY A 228 11.68 -10.50 2.59
CA GLY A 228 10.27 -10.82 2.46
C GLY A 228 9.91 -12.23 2.91
N GLN A 229 10.71 -13.19 2.44
CA GLN A 229 10.51 -14.62 2.67
C GLN A 229 10.65 -15.01 4.14
N ALA A 230 11.65 -14.45 4.83
CA ALA A 230 11.93 -14.76 6.22
C ALA A 230 11.30 -13.76 7.21
N GLY A 231 10.60 -12.73 6.71
CA GLY A 231 9.85 -11.78 7.53
C GLY A 231 10.70 -10.87 8.41
N TYR A 232 11.78 -10.27 7.88
CA TYR A 232 12.59 -9.33 8.66
C TYR A 232 13.21 -8.17 7.85
N PHE A 233 13.60 -7.13 8.58
CA PHE A 233 14.47 -6.03 8.15
C PHE A 233 15.83 -6.16 8.81
N ILE A 234 16.88 -5.70 8.13
CA ILE A 234 18.13 -5.30 8.75
C ILE A 234 18.20 -3.78 8.72
N VAL A 235 18.31 -3.18 9.90
CA VAL A 235 18.26 -1.73 10.10
C VAL A 235 19.58 -1.29 10.72
N GLN A 236 20.24 -0.32 10.11
CA GLN A 236 21.35 0.40 10.71
C GLN A 236 20.82 1.65 11.40
N LYS A 237 21.06 1.73 12.70
CA LYS A 237 20.70 2.88 13.52
C LYS A 237 21.44 4.13 13.09
N SER A 238 20.76 5.26 13.15
CA SER A 238 21.36 6.58 12.87
C SER A 238 22.64 6.78 13.69
N ALA A 239 23.62 7.50 13.13
CA ALA A 239 24.80 7.92 13.88
C ALA A 239 24.46 8.86 15.05
N ALA A 240 23.27 9.48 15.02
CA ALA A 240 22.74 10.32 16.09
C ALA A 240 21.95 9.53 17.16
N ASP A 241 21.79 8.21 17.02
CA ASP A 241 21.08 7.39 18.00
C ASP A 241 21.81 7.39 19.35
N ALA A 242 21.08 7.65 20.44
CA ALA A 242 21.66 7.86 21.76
C ALA A 242 22.27 6.60 22.40
N TYR A 243 21.87 5.41 21.96
CA TYR A 243 22.22 4.15 22.61
C TYR A 243 23.01 3.20 21.70
N ASN A 244 22.63 3.16 20.43
CA ASN A 244 23.08 2.18 19.44
C ASN A 244 23.60 2.87 18.18
N ALA A 245 24.24 4.03 18.29
CA ALA A 245 24.79 4.79 17.18
C ALA A 245 25.52 3.90 16.16
N SER A 246 25.05 3.93 14.90
CA SER A 246 25.60 3.18 13.77
C SER A 246 25.59 1.65 13.91
N LYS A 247 24.94 1.09 14.94
CA LYS A 247 24.80 -0.36 15.13
C LYS A 247 23.68 -0.93 14.25
N PHE A 248 23.74 -2.23 14.04
CA PHE A 248 22.78 -2.97 13.23
C PHE A 248 21.82 -3.76 14.11
N GLN A 249 20.58 -3.82 13.67
CA GLN A 249 19.49 -4.51 14.33
C GLN A 249 18.73 -5.37 13.34
N LYS A 250 18.31 -6.55 13.80
CA LYS A 250 17.35 -7.39 13.07
C LYS A 250 15.96 -7.14 13.62
N VAL A 251 15.07 -6.67 12.76
CA VAL A 251 13.68 -6.36 13.11
C VAL A 251 12.79 -7.35 12.38
N VAL A 252 12.20 -8.31 13.10
CA VAL A 252 11.24 -9.24 12.51
C VAL A 252 9.87 -8.57 12.36
N TYR A 253 9.07 -9.04 11.41
CA TYR A 253 7.72 -8.50 11.19
C TYR A 253 6.67 -9.57 10.91
N ILE A 254 5.41 -9.21 11.16
CA ILE A 254 4.21 -9.97 10.79
C ILE A 254 3.24 -9.04 10.07
N SER A 255 2.93 -9.35 8.82
CA SER A 255 2.03 -8.57 7.97
C SER A 255 0.56 -8.89 8.25
N ASN A 256 -0.30 -7.87 8.22
CA ASN A 256 -1.76 -8.03 8.23
C ASN A 256 -2.36 -7.70 6.85
N SER A 257 -3.59 -8.13 6.64
CA SER A 257 -4.35 -7.96 5.38
C SER A 257 -4.86 -6.54 5.13
N ASP A 258 -4.84 -5.68 6.14
CA ASP A 258 -5.23 -4.26 6.08
C ASP A 258 -4.06 -3.33 5.71
N GLY A 259 -2.89 -3.89 5.39
CA GLY A 259 -1.65 -3.17 5.12
C GLY A 259 -0.85 -2.79 6.37
N SER A 260 -1.41 -2.97 7.58
CA SER A 260 -0.64 -2.85 8.82
C SER A 260 0.32 -4.02 9.00
N PHE A 261 1.31 -3.85 9.85
CA PHE A 261 2.22 -4.93 10.21
C PHE A 261 2.77 -4.72 11.62
N TYR A 262 3.07 -5.82 12.29
CA TYR A 262 3.74 -5.82 13.58
C TYR A 262 5.24 -5.92 13.36
N THR A 263 6.02 -5.24 14.19
CA THR A 263 7.48 -5.30 14.18
C THR A 263 8.00 -5.59 15.58
N CYS A 264 9.14 -6.27 15.66
CA CYS A 264 9.82 -6.52 16.90
C CYS A 264 11.33 -6.68 16.67
N THR A 265 12.14 -5.97 17.46
CA THR A 265 13.60 -6.00 17.31
C THR A 265 14.19 -7.15 18.13
N LEU A 266 15.14 -7.88 17.56
CA LEU A 266 15.81 -8.98 18.26
C LEU A 266 17.06 -8.50 19.02
N SER A 267 17.25 -9.05 20.22
CA SER A 267 18.44 -8.90 21.05
C SER A 267 19.68 -9.48 20.34
N PRO A 268 20.86 -8.85 20.44
CA PRO A 268 21.29 -7.84 21.43
C PRO A 268 21.11 -6.37 21.02
N PHE A 269 20.41 -6.07 19.92
CA PHE A 269 20.10 -4.71 19.46
C PHE A 269 21.29 -3.82 19.06
N ASN A 270 22.52 -4.33 19.08
CA ASN A 270 23.73 -3.52 18.97
C ASN A 270 24.84 -4.16 18.13
N SER A 271 24.49 -4.97 17.12
CA SER A 271 25.46 -5.66 16.27
C SER A 271 26.38 -4.66 15.54
N ASN A 272 27.65 -5.04 15.35
CA ASN A 272 28.65 -4.18 14.71
C ASN A 272 28.50 -4.09 13.18
N ASP A 273 27.83 -5.06 12.57
CA ASP A 273 27.65 -5.17 11.13
C ASP A 273 26.32 -5.88 10.79
N ALA A 274 25.89 -5.71 9.54
CA ALA A 274 24.64 -6.25 9.04
C ALA A 274 24.59 -7.79 9.05
N ALA A 275 25.70 -8.46 8.77
CA ALA A 275 25.73 -9.93 8.70
C ALA A 275 25.58 -10.54 10.10
N THR A 276 26.25 -9.97 11.09
CA THR A 276 26.10 -10.33 12.51
C THR A 276 24.67 -10.11 12.99
N ALA A 277 24.03 -8.99 12.61
CA ALA A 277 22.62 -8.76 12.93
C ALA A 277 21.72 -9.80 12.25
N GLU A 278 21.96 -10.09 10.97
CA GLU A 278 21.15 -11.03 10.19
C GLU A 278 21.21 -12.47 10.74
N ALA A 279 22.36 -12.89 11.27
CA ALA A 279 22.56 -14.20 11.87
C ALA A 279 21.81 -14.40 13.21
N ILE A 280 21.25 -13.34 13.81
CA ILE A 280 20.48 -13.44 15.06
C ILE A 280 19.24 -14.31 14.82
N THR A 281 19.05 -15.29 15.69
CA THR A 281 17.85 -16.13 15.75
C THR A 281 17.18 -15.94 17.10
N ASP A 282 15.85 -15.86 17.12
CA ASP A 282 15.06 -15.79 18.35
C ASP A 282 14.01 -16.90 18.32
N ASN A 283 14.23 -17.94 19.14
CA ASN A 283 13.33 -19.06 19.32
C ASN A 283 12.21 -18.78 20.36
N THR A 284 12.20 -17.59 20.95
CA THR A 284 11.19 -17.15 21.94
C THR A 284 10.07 -16.33 21.32
N THR A 285 10.12 -16.08 20.00
CA THR A 285 9.12 -15.30 19.26
C THR A 285 7.73 -15.90 19.45
N LYS A 286 6.92 -15.25 20.28
CA LYS A 286 5.50 -15.59 20.44
C LYS A 286 4.80 -15.17 19.16
N THR A 287 4.28 -16.15 18.42
CA THR A 287 3.69 -15.97 17.08
C THR A 287 2.41 -15.13 17.07
N ASN A 288 1.75 -14.96 18.22
CA ASN A 288 0.62 -14.05 18.34
C ASN A 288 1.09 -12.67 18.81
N PRO A 289 1.08 -11.65 17.93
CA PRO A 289 1.51 -10.30 18.29
C PRO A 289 0.59 -9.61 19.31
N LEU A 290 -0.64 -10.10 19.52
CA LEU A 290 -1.59 -9.54 20.49
C LEU A 290 -1.32 -9.95 21.94
N THR A 291 -0.65 -11.08 22.14
CA THR A 291 -0.42 -11.66 23.48
C THR A 291 1.06 -11.96 23.72
N GLY A 292 1.92 -11.47 22.84
CA GLY A 292 3.30 -11.90 22.70
C GLY A 292 4.27 -10.75 22.51
N GLY A 293 5.50 -11.15 22.19
CA GLY A 293 6.64 -10.26 22.07
C GLY A 293 7.86 -11.02 21.58
N CYS A 294 8.95 -10.30 21.38
CA CYS A 294 10.27 -10.86 21.13
C CYS A 294 11.29 -10.16 22.04
N SER A 295 12.34 -10.88 22.44
CA SER A 295 13.42 -10.32 23.27
C SER A 295 12.97 -9.53 24.52
N GLY A 296 11.84 -9.93 25.13
CA GLY A 296 11.27 -9.31 26.32
C GLY A 296 10.38 -8.09 26.10
N PHE A 297 10.17 -7.64 24.86
CA PHE A 297 9.35 -6.49 24.51
C PHE A 297 8.08 -6.88 23.76
N SER A 298 7.02 -6.08 23.92
CA SER A 298 5.78 -6.24 23.15
C SER A 298 6.01 -5.87 21.69
N TRP A 299 5.20 -6.44 20.79
CA TRP A 299 5.21 -6.05 19.39
C TRP A 299 4.77 -4.59 19.20
N THR A 300 5.31 -3.94 18.17
CA THR A 300 4.90 -2.60 17.72
C THR A 300 4.03 -2.75 16.49
N LYS A 301 2.77 -2.33 16.53
CA LYS A 301 1.86 -2.36 15.38
C LYS A 301 1.97 -1.07 14.57
N LEU A 302 2.50 -1.14 13.37
CA LEU A 302 2.50 -0.03 12.41
C LEU A 302 1.23 -0.01 11.58
N SER A 303 0.40 1.02 11.77
CA SER A 303 -0.88 1.20 11.08
C SER A 303 -0.76 2.30 10.02
N PRO A 304 -1.16 2.06 8.75
CA PRO A 304 -1.00 3.04 7.68
C PRO A 304 -1.72 4.37 7.94
N VAL A 305 -1.07 5.48 7.61
CA VAL A 305 -1.64 6.83 7.65
C VAL A 305 -2.04 7.23 6.23
N LYS A 306 -3.30 7.60 6.04
CA LYS A 306 -3.83 8.02 4.74
C LYS A 306 -3.35 9.44 4.39
N ASN A 307 -3.09 9.68 3.11
CA ASN A 307 -2.91 11.04 2.59
C ASN A 307 -4.21 11.83 2.80
N PRO A 308 -4.19 12.96 3.55
CA PRO A 308 -5.39 13.71 3.85
C PRO A 308 -6.00 14.42 2.62
N LEU A 309 -5.24 14.55 1.52
CA LEU A 309 -5.74 15.14 0.29
C LEU A 309 -6.54 14.16 -0.58
N ILE A 310 -6.68 12.89 -0.23
CA ILE A 310 -7.48 11.95 -1.04
C ILE A 310 -8.93 12.45 -1.10
N GLY A 311 -9.41 12.74 -2.31
CA GLY A 311 -10.75 13.31 -2.51
C GLY A 311 -10.85 14.17 -3.76
N LYS A 312 -11.95 14.93 -3.84
CA LYS A 312 -12.17 15.94 -4.86
C LYS A 312 -12.04 17.31 -4.21
N TRP A 313 -11.42 18.23 -4.94
CA TRP A 313 -11.12 19.57 -4.43
C TRP A 313 -11.32 20.62 -5.51
N ARG A 314 -11.43 21.87 -5.08
CA ARG A 314 -11.32 23.06 -5.91
C ARG A 314 -10.19 23.94 -5.43
N ASP A 315 -9.44 24.53 -6.35
CA ASP A 315 -8.51 25.60 -6.02
C ASP A 315 -9.21 26.98 -5.98
N ALA A 316 -8.45 27.99 -5.56
CA ALA A 316 -8.90 29.39 -5.51
C ALA A 316 -9.27 29.97 -6.89
N TYR A 317 -8.93 29.29 -7.98
CA TYR A 317 -9.18 29.68 -9.37
C TYR A 317 -10.29 28.85 -10.03
N SER A 318 -11.07 28.10 -9.23
CA SER A 318 -12.14 27.19 -9.67
C SER A 318 -11.67 25.95 -10.43
N GLY A 319 -10.36 25.71 -10.52
CA GLY A 319 -9.77 24.47 -10.98
C GLY A 319 -10.20 23.31 -10.11
N LYS A 320 -10.51 22.17 -10.71
CA LYS A 320 -10.89 20.94 -10.03
C LYS A 320 -9.70 20.02 -9.94
N HIS A 321 -9.54 19.45 -8.76
CA HIS A 321 -8.58 18.40 -8.51
C HIS A 321 -9.29 17.11 -8.08
N THR A 322 -8.84 15.98 -8.58
CA THR A 322 -9.21 14.66 -8.08
C THR A 322 -7.93 13.95 -7.67
N ILE A 323 -7.80 13.68 -6.39
CA ILE A 323 -6.59 13.15 -5.78
C ILE A 323 -6.93 11.76 -5.23
N SER A 324 -6.20 10.76 -5.70
CA SER A 324 -6.27 9.38 -5.22
C SER A 324 -5.01 9.02 -4.44
N VAL A 325 -4.75 7.73 -4.22
CA VAL A 325 -3.53 7.30 -3.53
C VAL A 325 -2.31 7.45 -4.44
N SER A 326 -2.47 7.16 -5.73
CA SER A 326 -1.39 7.14 -6.73
C SER A 326 -1.46 8.30 -7.72
N ASN A 327 -2.54 9.07 -7.81
CA ASN A 327 -2.66 10.11 -8.83
C ASN A 327 -3.21 11.44 -8.28
N TRP A 328 -2.70 12.52 -8.83
CA TRP A 328 -3.27 13.85 -8.74
C TRP A 328 -3.71 14.29 -10.13
N VAL A 329 -5.02 14.35 -10.36
CA VAL A 329 -5.61 14.86 -11.59
C VAL A 329 -6.03 16.30 -11.40
N SER A 330 -5.64 17.19 -12.31
CA SER A 330 -6.00 18.61 -12.32
C SER A 330 -6.63 18.98 -13.66
N ASP A 331 -7.76 19.70 -13.65
CA ASP A 331 -8.31 20.34 -14.86
C ASP A 331 -7.90 21.82 -15.01
N TYR A 332 -7.18 22.35 -14.03
CA TYR A 332 -6.70 23.72 -14.02
C TYR A 332 -5.49 23.90 -14.96
N GLY A 333 -5.49 24.98 -15.74
CA GLY A 333 -4.42 25.27 -16.70
C GLY A 333 -4.38 24.24 -17.84
N THR A 334 -3.23 23.58 -18.02
CA THR A 334 -3.11 22.40 -18.89
C THR A 334 -3.50 21.17 -18.07
N PRO A 335 -4.58 20.43 -18.46
CA PRO A 335 -4.98 19.25 -17.71
C PRO A 335 -3.83 18.26 -17.55
N SER A 336 -3.64 17.77 -16.32
CA SER A 336 -2.57 16.85 -15.97
C SER A 336 -3.06 15.70 -15.11
N THR A 337 -2.37 14.57 -15.24
CA THR A 337 -2.43 13.44 -14.32
C THR A 337 -1.00 13.20 -13.86
N ASP A 338 -0.69 13.64 -12.64
CA ASP A 338 0.64 13.50 -12.05
C ASP A 338 0.63 12.33 -11.05
N ALA A 339 1.65 11.48 -11.09
CA ALA A 339 1.75 10.33 -10.19
C ALA A 339 2.16 10.80 -8.78
N ILE A 340 1.46 10.34 -7.75
CA ILE A 340 1.83 10.52 -6.35
C ILE A 340 2.76 9.37 -5.96
N ILE A 341 4.03 9.69 -5.78
CA ILE A 341 5.07 8.71 -5.48
C ILE A 341 5.06 8.32 -4.00
N ARG A 342 4.83 9.30 -3.12
CA ARG A 342 4.71 9.05 -1.67
C ARG A 342 4.16 10.22 -0.90
N TYR A 343 3.62 9.90 0.27
CA TYR A 343 3.18 10.83 1.31
C TYR A 343 3.98 10.61 2.61
N ASN A 344 4.65 11.65 3.08
CA ASN A 344 5.31 11.69 4.39
C ASN A 344 4.46 12.53 5.35
N ALA A 345 3.82 11.85 6.30
CA ALA A 345 2.96 12.44 7.32
C ALA A 345 3.74 13.07 8.49
N ILE A 346 5.02 12.73 8.66
CA ILE A 346 5.89 13.29 9.70
C ILE A 346 6.21 14.74 9.38
N ASP A 347 6.65 14.98 8.14
CA ASP A 347 7.13 16.29 7.67
C ASP A 347 6.05 17.05 6.86
N GLY A 348 4.97 16.37 6.50
CA GLY A 348 3.84 16.95 5.78
C GLY A 348 4.20 17.31 4.34
N TYR A 349 4.67 16.35 3.56
CA TYR A 349 4.94 16.54 2.12
C TYR A 349 4.49 15.34 1.27
N LEU A 350 4.24 15.63 0.00
CA LEU A 350 4.11 14.67 -1.09
C LEU A 350 5.32 14.77 -2.00
N VAL A 351 5.71 13.67 -2.62
CA VAL A 351 6.50 13.70 -3.85
C VAL A 351 5.60 13.28 -4.98
N ILE A 352 5.55 14.09 -6.04
CA ILE A 352 4.84 13.78 -7.27
C ILE A 352 5.84 13.64 -8.43
N GLN A 353 5.48 12.84 -9.41
CA GLN A 353 6.12 12.82 -10.72
C GLN A 353 5.18 13.47 -11.72
N LYS A 354 5.70 14.46 -12.43
CA LYS A 354 4.98 15.16 -13.49
C LYS A 354 4.73 14.22 -14.67
N SER A 355 3.57 14.34 -15.30
CA SER A 355 3.23 13.54 -16.47
C SER A 355 4.30 13.63 -17.56
N ALA A 356 4.49 12.57 -18.36
CA ALA A 356 5.41 12.59 -19.49
C ALA A 356 5.05 13.67 -20.56
N SER A 357 3.77 14.08 -20.58
CA SER A 357 3.25 15.15 -21.42
C SER A 357 3.40 16.55 -20.81
N ASP A 358 3.95 16.70 -19.60
CA ASP A 358 4.12 18.01 -18.97
C ASP A 358 5.03 18.90 -19.82
N THR A 359 4.62 20.15 -20.04
CA THR A 359 5.29 21.08 -20.96
C THR A 359 6.66 21.53 -20.46
N TYR A 360 6.87 21.58 -19.14
CA TYR A 360 8.04 22.20 -18.54
C TYR A 360 8.97 21.18 -17.90
N ASN A 361 8.39 20.22 -17.18
CA ASN A 361 9.11 19.27 -16.34
C ASN A 361 8.67 17.82 -16.64
N PRO A 362 8.68 17.38 -17.91
CA PRO A 362 8.19 16.05 -18.27
C PRO A 362 8.93 14.95 -17.49
N SER A 363 8.16 14.09 -16.82
CA SER A 363 8.66 12.97 -16.02
C SER A 363 9.58 13.36 -14.86
N LYS A 364 9.67 14.64 -14.50
CA LYS A 364 10.47 15.11 -13.36
C LYS A 364 9.70 15.01 -12.05
N TYR A 365 10.44 15.00 -10.95
CA TYR A 365 9.91 14.86 -9.61
C TYR A 365 9.87 16.21 -8.90
N GLN A 366 8.81 16.40 -8.12
CA GLN A 366 8.58 17.62 -7.35
C GLN A 366 8.18 17.28 -5.93
N LYS A 367 8.68 18.06 -4.96
CA LYS A 367 8.23 18.00 -3.57
C LYS A 367 7.16 19.05 -3.36
N MET A 368 6.01 18.61 -2.87
CA MET A 368 4.90 19.48 -2.49
C MET A 368 4.71 19.42 -0.98
N ILE A 369 4.85 20.55 -0.31
CA ILE A 369 4.58 20.70 1.10
C ILE A 369 3.07 20.84 1.31
N LEU A 370 2.55 20.24 2.37
CA LEU A 370 1.15 20.32 2.78
C LEU A 370 1.07 21.00 4.15
N THR A 371 0.05 21.81 4.32
CA THR A 371 -0.36 22.30 5.63
C THR A 371 -1.86 22.50 5.67
N GLU A 372 -2.45 22.36 6.86
CA GLU A 372 -3.85 22.67 7.10
C GLU A 372 -3.92 23.98 7.89
N PHE A 373 -4.76 24.91 7.43
CA PHE A 373 -5.01 26.16 8.12
C PHE A 373 -6.48 26.53 8.02
N SER A 374 -7.10 26.80 9.18
CA SER A 374 -8.52 27.17 9.27
C SER A 374 -9.46 26.18 8.55
N GLY A 375 -9.18 24.87 8.65
CA GLY A 375 -10.00 23.80 8.06
C GLY A 375 -9.89 23.64 6.55
N SER A 376 -8.95 24.35 5.90
CA SER A 376 -8.60 24.14 4.48
C SER A 376 -7.20 23.58 4.34
N TRP A 377 -7.00 22.77 3.31
CA TRP A 377 -5.66 22.31 2.93
C TRP A 377 -4.97 23.32 2.03
N TYR A 378 -3.67 23.47 2.21
CA TYR A 378 -2.81 24.29 1.39
C TYR A 378 -1.64 23.45 0.91
N THR A 379 -1.29 23.61 -0.35
CA THR A 379 -0.12 22.98 -0.94
C THR A 379 0.83 23.99 -1.52
N CYS A 380 2.11 23.64 -1.50
CA CYS A 380 3.12 24.39 -2.22
C CYS A 380 4.23 23.49 -2.74
N THR A 381 4.56 23.63 -4.02
CA THR A 381 5.73 23.01 -4.62
C THR A 381 6.99 23.78 -4.26
N VAL A 382 8.04 23.09 -3.83
CA VAL A 382 9.35 23.71 -3.52
C VAL A 382 10.35 23.51 -4.66
N SER A 383 11.19 24.52 -4.88
CA SER A 383 12.28 24.51 -5.87
C SER A 383 13.45 23.64 -5.39
N PRO A 384 14.15 22.90 -6.29
CA PRO A 384 13.98 22.87 -7.74
C PRO A 384 12.83 21.96 -8.22
N PHE A 385 12.06 22.44 -9.20
CA PHE A 385 10.82 21.83 -9.71
C PHE A 385 11.05 20.69 -10.73
N ASP A 386 12.29 20.26 -10.91
CA ASP A 386 12.74 19.40 -12.01
C ASP A 386 13.67 18.27 -11.52
N SER A 387 13.52 17.85 -10.26
CA SER A 387 14.38 16.83 -9.67
C SER A 387 14.37 15.55 -10.51
N ALA A 388 15.56 14.97 -10.73
CA ALA A 388 15.71 13.78 -11.56
C ALA A 388 15.12 12.51 -10.93
N THR A 389 14.99 12.47 -9.60
CA THR A 389 14.46 11.33 -8.85
C THR A 389 13.55 11.77 -7.71
N ALA A 390 12.66 10.89 -7.29
CA ALA A 390 11.80 11.12 -6.13
C ALA A 390 12.61 11.41 -4.85
N ASN A 391 13.73 10.71 -4.66
CA ASN A 391 14.63 10.90 -3.52
C ASN A 391 15.31 12.27 -3.54
N ALA A 392 15.77 12.73 -4.70
CA ALA A 392 16.27 14.09 -4.85
C ALA A 392 15.20 15.13 -4.50
N ALA A 393 13.96 14.95 -5.00
CA ALA A 393 12.85 15.84 -4.65
C ALA A 393 12.56 15.85 -3.14
N ALA A 394 12.44 14.69 -2.50
CA ALA A 394 12.16 14.61 -1.06
C ALA A 394 13.25 15.25 -0.19
N ALA A 395 14.51 15.18 -0.61
CA ALA A 395 15.64 15.76 0.10
C ALA A 395 15.69 17.30 0.05
N ILE A 396 14.88 17.93 -0.79
CA ILE A 396 14.76 19.40 -0.83
C ILE A 396 14.32 19.89 0.55
N ALA A 397 15.10 20.82 1.12
CA ALA A 397 14.81 21.41 2.41
C ALA A 397 13.47 22.16 2.38
N ASP A 398 12.62 21.90 3.37
CA ASP A 398 11.39 22.66 3.57
C ASP A 398 11.72 23.99 4.26
N THR A 399 11.68 25.08 3.51
CA THR A 399 11.90 26.45 4.01
C THR A 399 10.59 27.23 4.16
N THR A 400 9.44 26.54 4.09
CA THR A 400 8.13 27.17 3.99
C THR A 400 7.57 27.59 5.36
N THR A 401 6.79 28.68 5.38
CA THR A 401 6.08 29.13 6.59
C THR A 401 4.65 28.61 6.57
N LYS A 402 4.34 27.67 7.47
CA LYS A 402 3.06 26.93 7.54
C LYS A 402 1.99 27.59 8.44
N THR A 403 2.33 28.62 9.22
CA THR A 403 1.46 29.17 10.28
C THR A 403 0.29 30.00 9.79
N ASN A 404 0.40 30.65 8.63
CA ASN A 404 -0.69 31.36 7.95
C ASN A 404 -0.46 31.34 6.43
N PRO A 405 -0.67 30.20 5.76
CA PRO A 405 -0.40 30.02 4.33
C PRO A 405 -1.26 30.94 3.45
N ALA A 406 -2.42 31.40 3.94
CA ALA A 406 -3.29 32.33 3.22
C ALA A 406 -2.69 33.74 3.07
N ALA A 407 -1.74 34.12 3.93
CA ALA A 407 -1.09 35.43 3.93
C ALA A 407 0.43 35.34 3.70
N SER A 408 0.96 34.16 3.40
CA SER A 408 2.39 33.93 3.20
C SER A 408 2.66 33.32 1.83
N GLY A 409 3.94 33.29 1.47
CA GLY A 409 4.42 32.58 0.30
C GLY A 409 5.24 31.36 0.67
N CYS A 410 5.52 30.55 -0.33
CA CYS A 410 6.40 29.40 -0.30
C CYS A 410 7.36 29.48 -1.48
N GLY A 411 8.66 29.58 -1.19
CA GLY A 411 9.70 29.65 -2.22
C GLY A 411 9.54 30.81 -3.21
N GLY A 412 8.90 31.92 -2.82
CA GLY A 412 8.61 33.07 -3.70
C GLY A 412 7.26 33.01 -4.41
N PHE A 413 6.47 31.96 -4.24
CA PHE A 413 5.13 31.78 -4.80
C PHE A 413 4.06 31.80 -3.71
N SER A 414 2.78 31.98 -4.07
CA SER A 414 1.67 31.84 -3.10
C SER A 414 1.35 30.37 -2.86
N TRP A 415 0.84 30.03 -1.67
CA TRP A 415 0.26 28.72 -1.43
C TRP A 415 -1.01 28.52 -2.26
N THR A 416 -1.24 27.28 -2.71
CA THR A 416 -2.49 26.89 -3.36
C THR A 416 -3.44 26.35 -2.32
N GLN A 417 -4.56 27.04 -2.09
CA GLN A 417 -5.64 26.53 -1.24
C GLN A 417 -6.44 25.46 -1.98
N LEU A 418 -6.77 24.37 -1.30
CA LEU A 418 -7.69 23.32 -1.73
C LEU A 418 -8.95 23.34 -0.86
N LEU A 419 -10.08 23.54 -1.51
CA LEU A 419 -11.43 23.58 -0.93
C LEU A 419 -12.17 22.27 -1.26
N PRO A 420 -12.86 21.61 -0.32
CA PRO A 420 -13.62 20.38 -0.57
C PRO A 420 -14.71 20.50 -1.63
#